data_AF-A0A7X5DWZ8-F1
#
_entry.id   AF-A0A7X5DWZ8-F1
#
_cell.length_a   1.000
_cell.length_b   1.000
_cell.length_c   1.000
_cell.angle_alpha   90.00
_cell.angle_beta   90.00
_cell.angle_gamma   90.00
#
_symmetry.space_group_name_H-M   'P 1'
#
loop_
_entity.id
_entity.type
_entity.pdbx_description
1 polymer ?
#
loop_
_entity_poly.entity_id
_entity_poly.type
_entity_poly.pdbx_seq_one_letter_code
_entity_poly.pdbx_strand_id
1 'polypeptide(L)'
;MNKLIQDLIEKGMGNFMDRSRDALVWADEIYLNDIKDENELAQRYENLDLTKAQRKVINDYMACATTVNHRYADISYMCGIKDTVIILVSLGLIKGVEAEE
;
A
#
# COMPACT_ATOMS: atom_id res chain seq x y z
N MET A 1 3.26 -14.34 15.81
CA MET A 1 2.52 -14.19 14.54
C MET A 1 2.14 -15.59 14.09
N ASN A 2 0.84 -15.88 13.98
CA ASN A 2 0.32 -17.22 13.75
C ASN A 2 0.88 -17.84 12.45
N LYS A 3 1.23 -19.14 12.47
CA LYS A 3 1.86 -19.84 11.33
C LYS A 3 1.06 -19.71 10.02
N LEU A 4 -0.27 -19.71 10.12
CA LEU A 4 -1.16 -19.49 8.97
C LEU A 4 -0.96 -18.11 8.33
N ILE A 5 -0.81 -17.05 9.12
CA ILE A 5 -0.64 -15.68 8.63
C ILE A 5 0.71 -15.57 7.90
N GLN A 6 1.75 -16.17 8.47
CA GLN A 6 3.06 -16.19 7.85
C GLN A 6 3.06 -16.97 6.53
N ASP A 7 2.46 -18.16 6.51
CA ASP A 7 2.32 -18.97 5.29
C ASP A 7 1.53 -18.24 4.19
N LEU A 8 0.50 -17.48 4.56
CA LEU A 8 -0.28 -16.68 3.61
C LEU A 8 0.57 -15.54 3.02
N ILE A 9 1.33 -14.83 3.86
CA ILE A 9 2.22 -13.74 3.41
C ILE A 9 3.28 -14.30 2.46
N GLU A 10 3.89 -15.44 2.81
CA GLU A 10 4.96 -16.08 2.03
C GLU A 10 4.46 -16.71 0.72
N LYS A 11 3.21 -17.17 0.65
CA LYS A 11 2.62 -17.78 -0.56
C LYS A 11 2.17 -16.78 -1.64
N GLY A 12 2.53 -15.50 -1.51
CA GLY A 12 2.36 -14.52 -2.58
C GLY A 12 1.04 -13.76 -2.56
N MET A 13 0.48 -13.47 -1.37
CA MET A 13 -0.70 -12.61 -1.24
C MET A 13 -0.52 -11.20 -1.85
N GLY A 14 0.70 -10.70 -2.01
CA GLY A 14 0.97 -9.46 -2.75
C GLY A 14 0.41 -9.52 -4.18
N ASN A 15 0.55 -10.66 -4.87
CA ASN A 15 0.04 -10.83 -6.24
C ASN A 15 -1.50 -10.86 -6.32
N PHE A 16 -2.18 -11.29 -5.24
CA PHE A 16 -3.65 -11.25 -5.16
C PHE A 16 -4.15 -9.84 -4.87
N MET A 17 -3.44 -9.11 -4.02
CA MET A 17 -3.69 -7.69 -3.79
C MET A 17 -3.59 -6.90 -5.08
N ASP A 18 -2.51 -7.07 -5.83
CA ASP A 18 -2.29 -6.30 -7.07
C ASP A 18 -3.47 -6.47 -8.04
N ARG A 19 -3.95 -7.70 -8.25
CA ARG A 19 -5.09 -7.98 -9.14
C ARG A 19 -6.41 -7.37 -8.65
N SER A 20 -6.68 -7.45 -7.35
CA SER A 20 -7.92 -6.91 -6.78
C SER A 20 -7.88 -5.38 -6.70
N ARG A 21 -6.72 -4.81 -6.39
CA ARG A 21 -6.46 -3.38 -6.37
C ARG A 21 -6.61 -2.76 -7.75
N ASP A 22 -6.05 -3.37 -8.79
CA ASP A 22 -6.12 -2.82 -10.15
C ASP A 22 -7.57 -2.58 -10.57
N ALA A 23 -8.47 -3.54 -10.32
CA ALA A 23 -9.89 -3.40 -10.64
C ALA A 23 -10.57 -2.24 -9.87
N LEU A 24 -10.21 -2.03 -8.60
CA LEU A 24 -10.75 -0.95 -7.77
C LEU A 24 -10.18 0.41 -8.18
N VAL A 25 -8.89 0.47 -8.47
CA VAL A 25 -8.18 1.67 -8.92
C VAL A 25 -8.79 2.22 -10.21
N TRP A 26 -9.12 1.36 -11.18
CA TRP A 26 -9.76 1.79 -12.42
C TRP A 26 -11.20 2.30 -12.23
N ALA A 27 -11.84 1.99 -11.11
CA ALA A 27 -13.20 2.42 -10.79
C ALA A 27 -13.24 3.62 -9.83
N ASP A 28 -12.12 3.99 -9.22
CA ASP A 28 -12.06 5.08 -8.23
C ASP A 28 -11.75 6.42 -8.92
N GLU A 29 -12.80 7.21 -9.13
CA GLU A 29 -12.67 8.53 -9.77
C GLU A 29 -11.81 9.51 -8.96
N ILE A 30 -11.79 9.41 -7.64
CA ILE A 30 -10.97 10.30 -6.79
C ILE A 30 -9.50 9.99 -7.04
N TYR A 31 -9.13 8.70 -6.97
CA TYR A 31 -7.78 8.25 -7.25
C TYR A 31 -7.32 8.64 -8.67
N LEU A 32 -8.18 8.42 -9.69
CA LEU A 32 -7.82 8.76 -11.07
C LEU A 32 -7.62 10.27 -11.29
N ASN A 33 -8.42 11.11 -10.61
CA ASN A 33 -8.23 12.56 -10.64
C ASN A 33 -6.94 12.96 -9.92
N ASP A 34 -6.65 12.39 -8.75
CA ASP A 34 -5.41 12.67 -8.01
C ASP A 34 -4.16 12.30 -8.84
N ILE A 35 -4.19 11.17 -9.59
CA ILE A 35 -3.10 10.80 -10.50
C ILE A 35 -2.92 11.84 -11.61
N LYS A 36 -4.01 12.37 -12.15
CA LYS A 36 -3.94 13.42 -13.18
C LYS A 36 -3.34 14.71 -12.60
N ASP A 37 -3.78 15.10 -11.42
CA ASP A 37 -3.30 16.31 -10.73
C ASP A 37 -1.83 16.16 -10.32
N GLU A 38 -1.41 14.99 -9.84
CA GLU A 38 -0.01 14.67 -9.55
C GLU A 38 0.86 14.83 -10.79
N ASN A 39 0.41 14.32 -11.95
CA ASN A 39 1.14 14.46 -13.21
C ASN A 39 1.28 15.93 -13.65
N GLU A 40 0.22 16.75 -13.49
CA GLU A 40 0.31 18.19 -13.78
C GLU A 40 1.30 18.89 -12.85
N LEU A 41 1.24 18.59 -11.55
CA LEU A 41 2.14 19.16 -10.55
C LEU A 41 3.59 18.76 -10.79
N ALA A 42 3.85 17.52 -11.20
CA ALA A 42 5.18 17.05 -11.57
C ALA A 42 5.75 17.85 -12.75
N GLN A 43 4.96 18.11 -13.79
CA GLN A 43 5.38 18.94 -14.93
C GLN A 43 5.69 20.39 -14.50
N ARG A 44 4.87 20.96 -13.62
CA ARG A 44 5.10 22.31 -13.08
C ARG A 44 6.39 22.36 -12.24
N TYR A 45 6.63 21.33 -11.43
CA TYR A 45 7.85 21.19 -10.63
C TYR A 45 9.12 21.08 -11.50
N GLU A 46 9.07 20.33 -12.61
CA GLU A 46 10.20 20.23 -13.54
C GLU A 46 10.58 21.60 -14.13
N ASN A 47 9.59 22.45 -14.41
CA ASN A 47 9.79 23.78 -14.99
C ASN A 47 10.22 24.87 -14.00
N LEU A 48 10.33 24.56 -12.69
CA LEU A 48 10.80 25.55 -11.71
C LEU A 48 12.29 25.88 -11.91
N ASP A 49 12.62 27.17 -11.77
CA ASP A 49 14.01 27.66 -11.76
C ASP A 49 14.68 27.36 -10.41
N LEU A 50 14.92 26.08 -10.16
CA LEU A 50 15.61 25.58 -8.98
C LEU A 50 17.06 25.26 -9.30
N THR A 51 17.95 25.62 -8.38
CA THR A 51 19.33 25.11 -8.44
C THR A 51 19.34 23.58 -8.32
N LYS A 52 20.38 22.94 -8.87
CA LYS A 52 20.54 21.47 -8.77
C LYS A 52 20.51 20.98 -7.32
N ALA A 53 21.07 21.75 -6.38
CA ALA A 53 21.10 21.38 -4.97
C ALA A 53 19.69 21.42 -4.33
N GLN A 54 18.90 22.46 -4.61
CA GLN A 54 17.52 22.57 -4.13
C GLN A 54 16.64 21.45 -4.70
N ARG A 55 16.74 21.20 -6.02
CA ARG A 55 16.00 20.12 -6.69
C ARG A 55 16.34 18.76 -6.10
N LYS A 56 17.62 18.51 -5.81
CA LYS A 56 18.05 17.25 -5.18
C LYS A 56 17.40 17.04 -3.81
N VAL A 57 17.41 18.06 -2.94
CA VAL A 57 16.80 17.94 -1.60
C VAL A 57 15.31 17.63 -1.69
N ILE A 58 14.58 18.30 -2.58
CA ILE A 58 13.14 18.07 -2.77
C ILE A 58 12.89 16.66 -3.31
N ASN A 59 13.63 16.24 -4.35
CA ASN A 59 13.50 14.90 -4.93
C ASN A 59 13.80 13.80 -3.91
N ASP A 60 14.87 13.95 -3.13
CA ASP A 60 15.26 12.97 -2.11
C ASP A 60 14.16 12.87 -1.02
N TYR A 61 13.62 14.01 -0.57
CA TYR A 61 12.50 14.03 0.38
C TYR A 61 11.25 13.36 -0.20
N MET A 62 10.82 13.72 -1.42
CA MET A 62 9.65 13.13 -2.07
C MET A 62 9.81 11.63 -2.23
N ALA A 63 10.97 11.16 -2.70
CA ALA A 63 11.27 9.73 -2.82
C ALA A 63 11.17 9.01 -1.47
N CYS A 64 11.73 9.58 -0.40
CA CYS A 64 11.61 9.02 0.95
C CYS A 64 10.16 9.01 1.43
N ALA A 65 9.40 10.09 1.23
CA ALA A 65 7.99 10.16 1.63
C ALA A 65 7.14 9.11 0.90
N THR A 66 7.30 8.98 -0.42
CA THR A 66 6.61 7.99 -1.25
C THR A 66 6.95 6.56 -0.82
N THR A 67 8.23 6.26 -0.59
CA THR A 67 8.67 4.91 -0.16
C THR A 67 8.15 4.55 1.23
N VAL A 68 8.11 5.48 2.18
CA VAL A 68 7.50 5.28 3.50
C VAL A 68 5.99 5.03 3.38
N ASN A 69 5.28 5.84 2.59
CA ASN A 69 3.84 5.68 2.39
C ASN A 69 3.48 4.34 1.71
N HIS A 70 4.23 3.93 0.69
CA HIS A 70 4.07 2.61 0.06
C HIS A 70 4.29 1.49 1.09
N ARG A 71 5.34 1.60 1.91
CA ARG A 71 5.60 0.59 2.95
C ARG A 71 4.51 0.55 4.00
N TYR A 72 3.95 1.70 4.38
CA TYR A 72 2.83 1.77 5.31
C TYR A 72 1.55 1.15 4.73
N ALA A 73 1.28 1.34 3.43
CA ALA A 73 0.17 0.69 2.74
C ALA A 73 0.30 -0.84 2.74
N ASP A 74 1.50 -1.37 2.44
CA ASP A 74 1.78 -2.81 2.50
C ASP A 74 1.54 -3.37 3.92
N ILE A 75 2.03 -2.66 4.95
CA ILE A 75 1.83 -3.04 6.34
C ILE A 75 0.33 -3.03 6.69
N SER A 76 -0.39 -1.99 6.29
CA SER A 76 -1.83 -1.85 6.53
C SER A 76 -2.61 -3.00 5.89
N TYR A 77 -2.23 -3.41 4.67
CA TYR A 77 -2.82 -4.58 4.02
C TYR A 77 -2.57 -5.88 4.79
N MET A 78 -1.31 -6.11 5.21
CA MET A 78 -0.97 -7.30 6.03
C MET A 78 -1.71 -7.32 7.36
N CYS A 79 -1.83 -6.17 8.04
CA CYS A 79 -2.63 -6.01 9.25
C CYS A 79 -4.10 -6.32 8.99
N GLY A 80 -4.69 -5.74 7.93
CA GLY A 80 -6.09 -6.00 7.57
C GLY A 80 -6.39 -7.49 7.33
N ILE A 81 -5.46 -8.22 6.68
CA ILE A 81 -5.59 -9.67 6.52
C ILE A 81 -5.47 -10.39 7.87
N LYS A 82 -4.45 -10.05 8.68
CA LYS A 82 -4.28 -10.63 10.03
C LYS A 82 -5.58 -10.48 10.83
N ASP A 83 -6.10 -9.27 10.89
CA ASP A 83 -7.29 -8.93 11.70
C ASP A 83 -8.54 -9.64 11.16
N THR A 84 -8.68 -9.72 9.83
CA THR A 84 -9.77 -10.50 9.20
C THR A 84 -9.69 -11.97 9.57
N VAL A 85 -8.50 -12.59 9.50
CA VAL A 85 -8.32 -14.01 9.89
C VAL A 85 -8.65 -14.20 11.37
N ILE A 86 -8.20 -13.31 12.25
CA ILE A 86 -8.52 -13.36 13.68
C ILE A 86 -10.04 -13.31 13.90
N ILE A 87 -10.74 -12.38 13.24
CA ILE A 87 -12.20 -12.26 13.32
C ILE A 87 -12.85 -13.58 12.87
N LEU A 88 -12.46 -14.13 11.72
CA LEU A 88 -13.03 -15.36 11.20
C LEU A 88 -12.78 -16.58 12.10
N VAL A 89 -11.61 -16.69 12.72
CA VAL A 89 -11.31 -17.72 13.72
C VAL A 89 -12.19 -17.52 14.96
N SER A 90 -12.31 -16.30 15.47
CA SER A 90 -13.13 -15.98 16.66
C SER A 90 -14.62 -16.31 16.45
N LEU A 91 -15.11 -16.18 15.22
CA LEU A 91 -16.46 -16.55 14.83
C LEU A 91 -16.64 -18.06 14.56
N GLY A 92 -15.57 -18.86 14.68
CA GLY A 92 -15.59 -20.30 14.41
C GLY A 92 -15.70 -20.67 12.92
N LEU A 93 -15.49 -19.71 12.02
CA LEU A 93 -15.56 -19.90 10.56
C LEU A 93 -14.29 -20.54 9.99
N ILE A 94 -13.15 -20.35 10.66
CA ILE A 94 -11.89 -21.04 10.37
C ILE A 94 -11.59 -21.99 11.54
N LYS A 95 -11.47 -23.29 11.24
CA LYS A 95 -11.24 -24.35 12.24
C LYS A 95 -9.76 -24.75 12.30
N GLY A 96 -9.32 -25.22 13.47
CA GLY A 96 -7.96 -25.77 13.65
C GLY A 96 -6.85 -24.72 13.77
N VAL A 97 -7.22 -23.48 14.06
CA VAL A 97 -6.30 -22.36 14.29
C VAL A 97 -6.75 -21.66 15.57
N GLU A 98 -5.83 -21.44 16.51
CA GLU A 98 -6.12 -20.65 17.71
C GLU A 98 -5.85 -19.18 17.41
N ALA A 99 -6.75 -18.28 17.82
CA ALA A 99 -6.53 -16.85 17.69
C ALA A 99 -5.56 -16.40 18.80
N GLU A 100 -4.32 -16.09 18.44
CA GLU A 100 -3.41 -15.35 19.31
C GLU A 100 -3.63 -13.85 19.07
N GLU A 101 -3.87 -13.09 20.16
CA GLU A 101 -3.98 -11.62 20.15
C GLU A 101 -2.70 -10.93 19.61
#